data_AF-A0A2G4DLF2-F1
#
_entry.id   AF-A0A2G4DLF2-F1
#
_cell.length_a   1.000
_cell.length_b   1.000
_cell.length_c   1.000
_cell.angle_alpha   90.00
_cell.angle_beta   90.00
_cell.angle_gamma   90.00
#
_symmetry.space_group_name_H-M   'P 1'
#
loop_
_entity.id
_entity.type
_entity.pdbx_description
1 polymer ?
#
loop_
_entity_poly.entity_id
_entity_poly.type
_entity_poly.pdbx_seq_one_letter_code
_entity_poly.pdbx_strand_id
1 'polypeptide(L)'
;MFFERHSGGERAILVHLDGQDPEAREDPQEFRELALSAGADIVSFVNVPRHRPTAKYLVGSGKVEELRDLVKTEKSDIVIFNHVLTPSQERNLERVFECRVLDRTGLILDIFAQRARTHEGKLQVELAQLEHMSTRLVRGWTHLERQGGGIGLRGPGETQLETDRRLLRVRLRQIKGRLEKVRSQRDQARRGRSRADIPTVSIVGYTNAGKSTLFNAVTDSDVYAADQLFATLDPTLRRLEVKDLGPIVLADTVGFIRHLPHKLVEAFRATLEESSNSDLLLHVIDAHEPDRLEQIEQVMVVLGEIGAQDLPMLEVYNKLDLLEGVEPQIQRDADGKPQRVWVSARDGRGLDLLKQAIAEVLGNDLFVGTLRLTQEFARLRAQFFNLGAVQSEEHDEEGQSLLAVRLPRVEFNRLVSREGLQPLEFIEQHTLQ
;
A
#
# COMPACT_ATOMS: atom_id res chain seq x y z
N MET A 1 -18.22 23.24 9.67
CA MET A 1 -17.92 22.23 8.63
C MET A 1 -17.25 22.98 7.49
N PHE A 2 -15.97 22.72 7.21
CA PHE A 2 -15.23 23.45 6.16
C PHE A 2 -15.26 22.76 4.79
N PHE A 3 -15.96 21.63 4.68
CA PHE A 3 -15.92 20.76 3.51
C PHE A 3 -17.30 20.14 3.31
N GLU A 4 -17.92 20.46 2.18
CA GLU A 4 -19.00 19.62 1.64
C GLU A 4 -18.34 18.35 1.13
N ARG A 5 -18.72 17.21 1.70
CA ARG A 5 -18.38 15.92 1.14
C ARG A 5 -19.23 15.74 -0.12
N HIS A 6 -18.59 15.73 -1.27
CA HIS A 6 -19.27 15.51 -2.53
C HIS A 6 -19.86 14.09 -2.57
N SER A 7 -21.18 14.01 -2.60
CA SER A 7 -21.92 12.79 -2.88
C SER A 7 -21.78 12.50 -4.38
N GLY A 8 -21.27 11.33 -4.74
CA GLY A 8 -20.99 10.94 -6.14
C GLY A 8 -22.17 11.10 -7.11
N GLY A 9 -21.88 10.98 -8.41
CA GLY A 9 -22.82 11.26 -9.49
C GLY A 9 -22.59 12.59 -10.24
N GLU A 10 -21.42 13.21 -10.09
CA GLU A 10 -21.02 14.36 -10.91
C GLU A 10 -20.75 13.92 -12.35
N ARG A 11 -21.32 14.64 -13.32
CA ARG A 11 -21.14 14.36 -14.74
C ARG A 11 -19.77 14.85 -15.17
N ALA A 12 -18.88 13.93 -15.50
CA ALA A 12 -17.46 14.20 -15.69
C ALA A 12 -17.03 14.06 -17.16
N ILE A 13 -16.26 15.05 -17.64
CA ILE A 13 -15.46 14.90 -18.86
C ILE A 13 -14.04 14.52 -18.47
N LEU A 14 -13.57 13.42 -19.04
CA LEU A 14 -12.21 12.94 -18.85
C LEU A 14 -11.32 13.46 -19.98
N VAL A 15 -10.19 14.08 -19.62
CA VAL A 15 -9.19 14.57 -20.57
C VAL A 15 -7.88 13.84 -20.35
N HIS A 16 -7.54 12.97 -21.29
CA HIS A 16 -6.27 12.24 -21.29
C HIS A 16 -5.30 12.86 -22.29
N LEU A 17 -4.04 12.98 -21.90
CA LEU A 17 -2.98 13.58 -22.68
C LEU A 17 -1.97 12.50 -23.05
N ASP A 18 -1.95 12.12 -24.32
CA ASP A 18 -0.93 11.22 -24.86
C ASP A 18 0.38 12.02 -25.04
N GLY A 19 1.31 11.81 -24.10
CA GLY A 19 2.66 12.36 -24.15
C GLY A 19 3.48 11.83 -25.32
N GLN A 20 4.57 12.52 -25.66
CA GLN A 20 5.55 12.02 -26.65
C GLN A 20 6.56 11.04 -26.05
N ASP A 21 6.70 11.06 -24.73
CA ASP A 21 7.61 10.21 -23.98
C ASP A 21 6.90 8.88 -23.62
N PRO A 22 7.37 7.73 -24.12
CA PRO A 22 6.82 6.43 -23.78
C PRO A 22 6.83 6.13 -22.28
N GLU A 23 7.83 6.60 -21.52
CA GLU A 23 7.96 6.32 -20.08
C GLU A 23 7.03 7.16 -19.20
N ALA A 24 6.59 8.31 -19.71
CA ALA A 24 5.62 9.18 -19.03
C ALA A 24 4.17 8.89 -19.46
N ARG A 25 3.94 7.78 -20.18
CA ARG A 25 2.63 7.47 -20.75
C ARG A 25 1.73 6.86 -19.67
N GLU A 26 0.67 7.59 -19.38
CA GLU A 26 -0.40 7.14 -18.50
C GLU A 26 -1.34 6.19 -19.25
N ASP A 27 -1.87 5.17 -18.56
CA ASP A 27 -2.85 4.28 -19.16
C ASP A 27 -4.25 4.94 -19.19
N PRO A 28 -4.89 5.10 -20.37
CA PRO A 28 -6.24 5.61 -20.46
C PRO A 28 -7.30 4.69 -19.82
N GLN A 29 -7.06 3.38 -19.72
CA GLN A 29 -7.97 2.46 -19.05
C GLN A 29 -7.90 2.64 -17.52
N GLU A 30 -6.70 2.62 -16.94
CA GLU A 30 -6.49 2.95 -15.52
C GLU A 30 -7.15 4.29 -15.14
N PHE A 31 -7.05 5.32 -15.98
CA PHE A 31 -7.68 6.62 -15.71
C PHE A 31 -9.21 6.57 -15.68
N ARG A 32 -9.83 5.78 -16.57
CA ARG A 32 -11.28 5.56 -16.52
C ARG A 32 -11.67 4.83 -15.25
N GLU A 33 -10.90 3.82 -14.86
CA GLU A 33 -11.14 3.08 -13.61
C GLU A 33 -10.99 3.97 -12.37
N LEU A 34 -10.04 4.91 -12.37
CA LEU A 34 -9.90 5.91 -11.29
C LEU A 34 -11.16 6.77 -11.19
N ALA A 35 -11.64 7.30 -12.32
CA ALA A 35 -12.83 8.14 -12.37
C ALA A 35 -14.08 7.38 -11.90
N LEU A 36 -14.27 6.14 -12.36
CA LEU A 36 -15.36 5.27 -11.91
C LEU A 36 -15.25 4.95 -10.42
N SER A 37 -14.04 4.68 -9.93
CA SER A 37 -13.77 4.38 -8.51
C SER A 37 -14.04 5.56 -7.58
N ALA A 38 -13.96 6.79 -8.11
CA ALA A 38 -14.34 8.03 -7.43
C ALA A 38 -15.86 8.31 -7.50
N GLY A 39 -16.62 7.53 -8.26
CA GLY A 39 -18.07 7.71 -8.44
C GLY A 39 -18.44 8.78 -9.46
N ALA A 40 -17.57 9.07 -10.44
CA ALA A 40 -17.87 9.99 -11.53
C ALA A 40 -18.75 9.33 -12.61
N ASP A 41 -19.74 10.05 -13.13
CA ASP A 41 -20.52 9.64 -14.29
C ASP A 41 -19.83 10.16 -15.56
N ILE A 42 -19.09 9.29 -16.25
CA ILE A 42 -18.25 9.67 -17.38
C ILE A 42 -19.13 9.94 -18.61
N VAL A 43 -19.35 11.21 -18.93
CA VAL A 43 -20.15 11.62 -20.11
C VAL A 43 -19.32 11.65 -21.39
N SER A 44 -18.02 11.90 -21.29
CA SER A 44 -17.12 11.95 -22.44
C SER A 44 -15.68 11.67 -22.05
N PHE A 45 -14.93 11.06 -22.97
CA PHE A 45 -13.50 10.79 -22.83
C PHE A 45 -12.76 11.38 -24.02
N VAL A 46 -11.99 12.43 -23.78
CA VAL A 46 -11.24 13.17 -24.78
C VAL A 46 -9.77 12.78 -24.68
N ASN A 47 -9.25 12.16 -25.74
CA ASN A 47 -7.81 11.93 -25.88
C ASN A 47 -7.17 13.06 -26.70
N VAL A 48 -6.07 13.62 -26.21
CA VAL A 48 -5.28 14.65 -26.88
C VAL A 48 -3.95 14.04 -27.33
N PRO A 49 -3.84 13.59 -28.59
CA PRO A 49 -2.63 12.94 -29.10
C PRO A 49 -1.48 13.93 -29.28
N ARG A 50 -0.24 13.43 -29.11
CA ARG A 50 1.02 14.18 -29.35
C ARG A 50 1.07 15.51 -28.61
N HIS A 51 0.67 15.48 -27.35
CA HIS A 51 0.50 16.67 -26.56
C HIS A 51 1.87 17.33 -26.23
N ARG A 52 1.99 18.64 -26.49
CA ARG A 52 3.09 19.47 -25.95
C ARG A 52 2.53 20.40 -24.87
N PRO A 53 2.93 20.22 -23.59
CA PRO A 53 2.46 21.02 -22.47
C PRO A 53 2.63 22.53 -22.67
N THR A 54 1.57 23.29 -22.41
CA THR A 54 1.59 24.75 -22.35
C THR A 54 1.51 25.22 -20.91
N ALA A 55 2.28 26.27 -20.58
CA ALA A 55 2.28 26.84 -19.23
C ALA A 55 0.91 27.40 -18.79
N LYS A 56 0.04 27.77 -19.74
CA LYS A 56 -1.23 28.45 -19.46
C LYS A 56 -2.38 27.50 -19.13
N TYR A 57 -2.55 26.43 -19.92
CA TYR A 57 -3.72 25.54 -19.83
C TYR A 57 -3.37 24.06 -19.82
N LEU A 58 -2.08 23.71 -19.81
CA LEU A 58 -1.57 22.39 -20.15
C LEU A 58 -1.84 22.06 -21.61
N VAL A 59 -3.10 22.01 -22.06
CA VAL A 59 -3.53 21.86 -23.47
C VAL A 59 -3.43 23.16 -24.29
N GLY A 60 -3.53 23.05 -25.62
CA GLY A 60 -3.56 24.22 -26.52
C GLY A 60 -4.89 24.97 -26.47
N SER A 61 -4.89 26.28 -26.75
CA SER A 61 -6.09 27.14 -26.64
C SER A 61 -7.27 26.68 -27.48
N GLY A 62 -7.05 26.19 -28.70
CA GLY A 62 -8.13 25.64 -29.53
C GLY A 62 -8.80 24.42 -28.89
N LYS A 63 -8.04 23.55 -28.22
CA LYS A 63 -8.59 22.40 -27.51
C LYS A 63 -9.35 22.82 -26.24
N VAL A 64 -8.91 23.89 -25.58
CA VAL A 64 -9.66 24.48 -24.45
C VAL A 64 -11.02 24.99 -24.91
N GLU A 65 -11.11 25.66 -26.06
CA GLU A 65 -12.40 26.12 -26.60
C GLU A 65 -13.32 24.95 -26.95
N GLU A 66 -12.78 23.91 -27.60
CA GLU A 66 -13.51 22.67 -27.90
C GLU A 66 -14.04 22.00 -26.62
N LEU A 67 -13.19 21.89 -25.59
CA LEU A 67 -13.58 21.31 -24.29
C LEU A 67 -14.63 22.16 -23.59
N ARG A 68 -14.55 23.49 -23.65
CA ARG A 68 -15.57 24.39 -23.10
C ARG A 68 -16.92 24.14 -23.75
N ASP A 69 -16.95 24.03 -25.07
CA ASP A 69 -18.19 23.83 -25.81
C ASP A 69 -18.77 22.44 -25.52
N LEU A 70 -17.91 21.44 -25.33
CA LEU A 70 -18.30 20.11 -24.86
C LEU A 70 -18.87 20.14 -23.43
N VAL A 71 -18.24 20.84 -22.48
CA VAL A 71 -18.75 21.02 -21.10
C VAL A 71 -20.15 21.62 -21.13
N LYS A 72 -20.40 22.62 -21.99
CA LYS A 72 -21.72 23.26 -22.12
C LYS A 72 -22.76 22.34 -22.77
N THR A 73 -22.35 21.58 -23.78
CA THR A 73 -23.23 20.66 -24.51
C THR A 73 -23.66 19.50 -23.63
N GLU A 74 -22.68 18.88 -22.98
CA GLU A 74 -22.90 17.74 -22.10
C GLU A 74 -23.41 18.15 -20.72
N LYS A 75 -23.36 19.45 -20.35
CA LYS A 75 -23.70 19.94 -19.00
C LYS A 75 -22.93 19.18 -17.93
N SER A 76 -21.61 19.18 -18.07
CA SER A 76 -20.70 18.51 -17.16
C SER A 76 -20.42 19.37 -15.94
N ASP A 77 -20.40 18.76 -14.77
CA ASP A 77 -20.15 19.42 -13.49
C ASP A 77 -18.64 19.56 -13.22
N ILE A 78 -17.85 18.63 -13.79
CA ILE A 78 -16.41 18.53 -13.55
C ILE A 78 -15.64 18.10 -14.80
N VAL A 79 -14.45 18.67 -14.97
CA VAL A 79 -13.47 18.22 -15.98
C VAL A 79 -12.25 17.66 -15.26
N ILE A 80 -11.92 16.41 -15.54
CA ILE A 80 -10.84 15.69 -14.87
C ILE A 80 -9.69 15.46 -15.87
N PHE A 81 -8.49 15.91 -15.52
CA PHE A 81 -7.29 15.75 -16.34
C PHE A 81 -6.44 14.58 -15.84
N ASN A 82 -6.06 13.68 -16.75
CA ASN A 82 -5.12 12.59 -16.49
C ASN A 82 -3.66 13.09 -16.46
N HIS A 83 -3.40 14.14 -15.71
CA HIS A 83 -2.06 14.69 -15.50
C HIS A 83 -2.07 15.62 -14.29
N VAL A 84 -0.92 15.84 -13.67
CA VAL A 84 -0.78 16.86 -12.62
C VAL A 84 -0.89 18.25 -13.25
N LEU A 85 -1.77 19.10 -12.71
CA LEU A 85 -1.95 20.50 -13.12
C LEU A 85 -1.25 21.45 -12.15
N THR A 86 -0.59 22.48 -12.65
CA THR A 86 -0.14 23.60 -11.78
C THR A 86 -1.34 24.41 -11.28
N PRO A 87 -1.23 25.07 -10.10
CA PRO A 87 -2.29 25.94 -9.58
C PRO A 87 -2.73 27.08 -10.53
N SER A 88 -1.85 27.51 -11.44
CA SER A 88 -2.19 28.49 -12.48
C SER A 88 -3.00 27.88 -13.61
N GLN A 89 -2.65 26.68 -14.06
CA GLN A 89 -3.36 25.98 -15.15
C GLN A 89 -4.78 25.64 -14.72
N GLU A 90 -4.95 25.01 -13.56
CA GLU A 90 -6.28 24.64 -13.03
C GLU A 90 -7.21 25.85 -12.97
N ARG A 91 -6.77 26.94 -12.34
CA ARG A 91 -7.57 28.18 -12.26
C ARG A 91 -7.93 28.75 -13.63
N ASN A 92 -6.99 28.72 -14.57
CA ASN A 92 -7.24 29.23 -15.90
C ASN A 92 -8.27 28.38 -16.65
N LEU A 93 -8.24 27.06 -16.44
CA LEU A 93 -9.21 26.11 -17.00
C LEU A 93 -10.58 26.29 -16.35
N GLU A 94 -10.68 26.36 -15.01
CA GLU A 94 -11.94 26.61 -14.29
C GLU A 94 -12.64 27.88 -14.77
N ARG A 95 -11.88 28.96 -14.97
CA ARG A 95 -12.43 30.23 -15.50
C ARG A 95 -13.00 30.12 -16.90
N VAL A 96 -12.47 29.22 -17.73
CA VAL A 96 -12.92 29.05 -19.11
C VAL A 96 -14.07 28.06 -19.20
N PHE A 97 -14.04 26.98 -18.41
CA PHE A 97 -15.05 25.94 -18.41
C PHE A 97 -16.27 26.28 -17.55
N GLU A 98 -16.14 27.23 -16.60
CA GLU A 98 -17.20 27.61 -15.67
C GLU A 98 -17.68 26.44 -14.78
N CYS A 99 -16.82 25.42 -14.62
CA CYS A 99 -17.06 24.24 -13.80
C CYS A 99 -15.79 23.86 -13.02
N ARG A 100 -15.89 22.89 -12.11
CA ARG A 100 -14.74 22.41 -11.33
C ARG A 100 -13.74 21.71 -12.24
N VAL A 101 -12.45 21.91 -11.99
CA VAL A 101 -11.37 21.18 -12.68
C VAL A 101 -10.57 20.40 -11.67
N LEU A 102 -10.33 19.12 -11.96
CA LEU A 102 -9.59 18.21 -11.10
C LEU A 102 -8.39 17.64 -11.84
N ASP A 103 -7.24 17.58 -11.16
CA ASP A 103 -6.05 16.90 -11.65
C ASP A 103 -6.01 15.43 -11.17
N ARG A 104 -5.10 14.63 -11.74
CA ARG A 104 -4.93 13.21 -11.35
C ARG A 104 -4.71 13.06 -9.83
N THR A 105 -3.90 13.92 -9.23
CA THR A 105 -3.66 13.95 -7.77
C THR A 105 -4.95 14.17 -6.99
N GLY A 106 -5.77 15.15 -7.37
CA GLY A 106 -7.04 15.44 -6.73
C GLY A 106 -8.03 14.28 -6.85
N LEU A 107 -8.09 13.62 -8.01
CA LEU A 107 -8.92 12.44 -8.24
C LEU A 107 -8.55 11.30 -7.27
N ILE A 108 -7.26 11.00 -7.14
CA ILE A 108 -6.77 9.95 -6.24
C ILE A 108 -7.11 10.29 -4.77
N LEU A 109 -6.92 11.54 -4.36
CA LEU A 109 -7.26 11.98 -3.01
C LEU A 109 -8.76 11.88 -2.71
N ASP A 110 -9.62 12.14 -3.70
CA ASP A 110 -11.07 11.99 -3.58
C ASP A 110 -11.47 10.51 -3.42
N ILE A 111 -10.84 9.59 -4.17
CA ILE A 111 -11.02 8.14 -3.96
C ILE A 111 -10.61 7.77 -2.54
N PHE A 112 -9.43 8.20 -2.09
CA PHE A 112 -8.97 7.90 -0.73
C PHE A 112 -9.87 8.45 0.36
N ALA A 113 -10.45 9.64 0.17
CA ALA A 113 -11.40 10.20 1.12
C ALA A 113 -12.66 9.35 1.27
N GLN A 114 -13.10 8.68 0.20
CA GLN A 114 -14.22 7.75 0.24
C GLN A 114 -13.84 6.41 0.90
N ARG A 115 -12.58 5.99 0.78
CA ARG A 115 -12.08 4.70 1.30
C ARG A 115 -11.59 4.76 2.74
N ALA A 116 -11.17 5.93 3.24
CA ALA A 116 -10.66 6.10 4.60
C ALA A 116 -11.74 5.83 5.65
N ARG A 117 -11.65 4.69 6.33
CA ARG A 117 -12.59 4.29 7.38
C ARG A 117 -12.02 4.58 8.76
N THR A 118 -10.74 4.28 8.98
CA THR A 118 -10.07 4.48 10.26
C THR A 118 -9.86 5.96 10.57
N HIS A 119 -9.64 6.27 11.85
CA HIS A 119 -9.32 7.63 12.28
C HIS A 119 -7.95 8.08 11.72
N GLU A 120 -6.96 7.17 11.64
CA GLU A 120 -5.64 7.46 11.07
C GLU A 120 -5.75 7.76 9.57
N GLY A 121 -6.39 6.89 8.80
CA GLY A 121 -6.58 7.08 7.37
C GLY A 121 -7.31 8.39 7.07
N LYS A 122 -8.34 8.74 7.85
CA LYS A 122 -9.04 10.03 7.70
C LYS A 122 -8.12 11.23 7.94
N LEU A 123 -7.24 11.16 8.95
CA LEU A 123 -6.27 12.24 9.21
C LEU A 123 -5.22 12.36 8.11
N GLN A 124 -4.74 11.24 7.56
CA GLN A 124 -3.76 11.23 6.46
C GLN A 124 -4.35 11.79 5.17
N VAL A 125 -5.57 11.36 4.82
CA VAL A 125 -6.27 11.91 3.65
C VAL A 125 -6.56 13.39 3.83
N GLU A 126 -7.06 13.80 5.01
CA GLU A 126 -7.30 15.22 5.29
C GLU A 126 -6.00 16.04 5.20
N LEU A 127 -4.89 15.51 5.70
CA LEU A 127 -3.58 16.15 5.59
C LEU A 127 -3.19 16.34 4.12
N ALA A 128 -3.27 15.28 3.33
CA ALA A 128 -2.90 15.30 1.91
C ALA A 128 -3.79 16.26 1.09
N GLN A 129 -5.10 16.26 1.35
CA GLN A 129 -6.05 17.20 0.74
C GLN A 129 -5.72 18.65 1.10
N LEU A 130 -5.46 18.94 2.38
CA LEU A 130 -5.11 20.28 2.82
C LEU A 130 -3.79 20.76 2.21
N GLU A 131 -2.78 19.88 2.11
CA GLU A 131 -1.51 20.22 1.47
C GLU A 131 -1.68 20.49 -0.02
N HIS A 132 -2.45 19.67 -0.74
CA HIS A 132 -2.79 19.88 -2.16
C HIS A 132 -3.52 21.22 -2.36
N MET A 133 -4.60 21.44 -1.61
CA MET A 133 -5.42 22.65 -1.71
C MET A 133 -4.64 23.91 -1.30
N SER A 134 -3.75 23.84 -0.31
CA SER A 134 -3.00 25.01 0.19
C SER A 134 -2.22 25.73 -0.90
N THR A 135 -1.74 25.00 -1.90
CA THR A 135 -1.01 25.54 -3.05
C THR A 135 -1.94 26.18 -4.09
N ARG A 136 -3.22 25.80 -4.10
CA ARG A 136 -4.25 26.20 -5.07
C ARG A 136 -5.13 27.36 -4.59
N LEU A 137 -5.26 27.51 -3.28
CA LEU A 137 -6.08 28.51 -2.58
C LEU A 137 -5.65 29.99 -2.79
N VAL A 138 -4.41 30.25 -3.19
CA VAL A 138 -3.79 31.60 -3.11
C VAL A 138 -4.42 32.69 -4.01
N ARG A 139 -5.25 32.36 -5.02
CA ARG A 139 -5.87 33.39 -5.90
C ARG A 139 -7.31 33.13 -6.36
N GLY A 140 -7.96 32.08 -5.87
CA GLY A 140 -9.38 31.78 -6.18
C GLY A 140 -10.34 32.80 -5.57
N TRP A 141 -9.90 33.51 -4.52
CA TRP A 141 -10.70 34.46 -3.74
C TRP A 141 -10.57 35.91 -4.21
N THR A 142 -10.15 36.13 -5.46
CA THR A 142 -10.06 37.48 -6.06
C THR A 142 -11.42 38.20 -6.15
N HIS A 143 -12.54 37.48 -6.00
CA HIS A 143 -13.88 38.06 -5.88
C HIS A 143 -14.18 38.68 -4.51
N LEU A 144 -13.57 38.18 -3.42
CA LEU A 144 -13.78 38.72 -2.06
C LEU A 144 -12.97 40.01 -1.82
N GLU A 145 -11.79 40.14 -2.42
CA GLU A 145 -11.02 41.40 -2.42
C GLU A 145 -11.79 42.54 -3.13
N ARG A 146 -12.64 42.23 -4.12
CA ARG A 146 -13.43 43.25 -4.85
C ARG A 146 -14.70 43.68 -4.13
N GLN A 147 -15.29 42.85 -3.27
CA GLN A 147 -16.40 43.27 -2.40
C GLN A 147 -15.93 44.07 -1.17
N GLY A 148 -14.66 43.97 -0.78
CA GLY A 148 -14.03 44.80 0.24
C GLY A 148 -13.41 46.11 -0.27
N GLY A 149 -13.76 46.54 -1.49
CA GLY A 149 -13.27 47.76 -2.11
C GLY A 149 -13.88 49.03 -1.52
N GLY A 150 -13.43 49.43 -0.34
CA GLY A 150 -13.75 50.72 0.26
C GLY A 150 -12.64 51.17 1.19
N ILE A 151 -11.93 52.24 0.79
CA ILE A 151 -10.98 53.00 1.62
C ILE A 151 -11.61 53.21 3.01
N GLY A 152 -11.10 52.55 4.05
CA GLY A 152 -11.47 52.90 5.43
C GLY A 152 -11.86 51.80 6.42
N LEU A 153 -11.64 50.50 6.14
CA LEU A 153 -11.74 49.50 7.22
C LEU A 153 -10.46 49.50 8.08
N ARG A 154 -10.48 50.31 9.15
CA ARG A 154 -9.60 50.18 10.33
C ARG A 154 -9.97 48.88 11.07
N GLY A 155 -9.64 47.74 10.46
CA GLY A 155 -9.58 46.42 11.08
C GLY A 155 -8.12 45.96 11.18
N PRO A 156 -7.84 44.84 11.87
CA PRO A 156 -6.47 44.36 12.08
C PRO A 156 -5.75 44.24 10.72
N GLY A 157 -4.52 44.75 10.62
CA GLY A 157 -3.79 44.96 9.36
C GLY A 157 -3.39 43.71 8.57
N GLU A 158 -4.07 42.58 8.78
CA GLU A 158 -3.87 41.30 8.09
C GLU A 158 -4.93 41.13 7.00
N THR A 159 -4.51 40.74 5.79
CA THR A 159 -5.45 40.48 4.69
C THR A 159 -6.28 39.21 4.95
N GLN A 160 -7.49 39.10 4.37
CA GLN A 160 -8.31 37.89 4.49
C GLN A 160 -7.55 36.64 4.00
N LEU A 161 -6.82 36.75 2.89
CA LEU A 161 -5.98 35.69 2.35
C LEU A 161 -4.88 35.24 3.33
N GLU A 162 -4.28 36.19 4.05
CA GLU A 162 -3.25 35.90 5.04
C GLU A 162 -3.84 35.20 6.28
N THR A 163 -5.01 35.65 6.71
CA THR A 163 -5.78 35.03 7.79
C THR A 163 -6.13 33.57 7.45
N ASP A 164 -6.62 33.31 6.24
CA ASP A 164 -6.97 31.95 5.79
C ASP A 164 -5.73 31.05 5.69
N ARG A 165 -4.63 31.57 5.14
CA ARG A 165 -3.34 30.83 5.12
C ARG A 165 -2.86 30.51 6.53
N ARG A 166 -3.05 31.41 7.49
CA ARG A 166 -2.70 31.16 8.90
C ARG A 166 -3.58 30.07 9.49
N LEU A 167 -4.89 30.12 9.28
CA LEU A 167 -5.84 29.11 9.76
C LEU A 167 -5.52 27.72 9.19
N LEU A 168 -5.21 27.63 7.90
CA LEU A 168 -4.80 26.38 7.25
C LEU A 168 -3.50 25.84 7.85
N ARG A 169 -2.48 26.68 8.05
CA ARG A 169 -1.23 26.28 8.70
C ARG A 169 -1.44 25.78 10.13
N VAL A 170 -2.35 26.41 10.88
CA VAL A 170 -2.72 25.95 12.23
C VAL A 170 -3.36 24.57 12.16
N ARG A 171 -4.31 24.35 11.24
CA ARG A 171 -4.96 23.05 11.05
C ARG A 171 -3.98 21.96 10.61
N LEU A 172 -3.09 22.26 9.66
CA LEU A 172 -2.01 21.37 9.23
C LEU A 172 -1.14 20.94 10.42
N ARG A 173 -0.71 21.88 11.27
CA ARG A 173 0.07 21.57 12.48
C ARG A 173 -0.71 20.69 13.46
N GLN A 174 -1.99 20.95 13.66
CA GLN A 174 -2.84 20.13 14.54
C GLN A 174 -2.98 18.69 14.02
N ILE A 175 -3.17 18.49 12.71
CA ILE A 175 -3.29 17.17 12.11
C ILE A 175 -1.96 16.41 12.18
N LYS A 176 -0.83 17.06 11.84
CA LYS A 176 0.51 16.46 11.97
C LYS A 176 0.79 16.00 13.41
N GLY A 177 0.50 16.84 14.41
CA GLY A 177 0.67 16.46 15.81
C GLY A 177 -0.26 15.34 16.29
N ARG A 178 -1.44 15.17 15.69
CA ARG A 178 -2.30 14.00 15.95
C ARG A 178 -1.73 12.73 15.31
N LEU A 179 -1.20 12.84 14.09
CA LEU A 179 -0.62 11.71 13.37
C LEU A 179 0.64 11.18 14.08
N GLU A 180 1.47 12.05 14.64
CA GLU A 180 2.62 11.65 15.48
C GLU A 180 2.23 10.80 16.69
N LYS A 181 1.11 11.14 17.35
CA LYS A 181 0.60 10.34 18.47
C LYS A 181 0.16 8.95 18.04
N VAL A 182 -0.51 8.84 16.89
CA VAL A 182 -0.92 7.54 16.31
C VAL A 182 0.30 6.70 15.96
N ARG A 183 1.32 7.32 15.34
CA ARG A 183 2.60 6.66 15.01
C ARG A 183 3.28 6.07 16.25
N SER A 184 3.34 6.84 17.35
CA SER A 184 3.89 6.37 18.62
C SER A 184 3.13 5.16 19.20
N GLN A 185 1.81 5.11 19.07
CA GLN A 185 1.02 3.95 19.48
C GLN A 185 1.32 2.71 18.62
N ARG A 186 1.46 2.89 17.30
CA ARG A 186 1.86 1.80 16.38
C ARG A 186 3.26 1.27 16.73
N ASP A 187 4.22 2.14 17.03
CA ASP A 187 5.57 1.75 17.46
C ASP A 187 5.56 0.91 18.74
N GLN A 188 4.67 1.22 19.68
CA GLN A 188 4.53 0.43 20.90
C GLN A 188 3.98 -0.98 20.61
N ALA A 189 2.96 -1.09 19.74
CA ALA A 189 2.44 -2.38 19.30
C ALA A 189 3.51 -3.19 18.53
N ARG A 190 4.31 -2.53 17.70
CA ARG A 190 5.47 -3.11 17.00
C ARG A 190 6.50 -3.68 17.98
N ARG A 191 6.89 -2.91 19.00
CA ARG A 191 7.82 -3.39 20.05
C ARG A 191 7.29 -4.62 20.79
N GLY A 192 5.97 -4.72 20.98
CA GLY A 192 5.33 -5.92 21.52
C GLY A 192 5.52 -7.15 20.63
N ARG A 193 5.36 -7.00 19.31
CA ARG A 193 5.56 -8.07 18.32
C ARG A 193 7.01 -8.51 18.19
N SER A 194 7.93 -7.55 18.08
CA SER A 194 9.37 -7.83 18.03
C SER A 194 9.85 -8.57 19.29
N ARG A 195 9.29 -8.27 20.47
CA ARG A 195 9.59 -9.02 21.70
C ARG A 195 8.99 -10.43 21.74
N ALA A 196 7.97 -10.69 20.92
CA ALA A 196 7.31 -11.98 20.83
C ALA A 196 7.88 -12.85 19.70
N ASP A 197 8.84 -12.33 18.93
CA ASP A 197 9.50 -12.99 17.79
C ASP A 197 8.50 -13.48 16.72
N ILE A 198 7.40 -12.76 16.53
CA ILE A 198 6.37 -13.11 15.54
C ILE A 198 6.72 -12.43 14.20
N PRO A 199 7.00 -13.20 13.13
CA PRO A 199 7.30 -12.64 11.82
C PRO A 199 6.13 -11.85 11.23
N THR A 200 6.47 -10.83 10.46
CA THR A 200 5.55 -9.90 9.83
C THR A 200 5.72 -9.96 8.32
N VAL A 201 4.60 -10.15 7.63
CA VAL A 201 4.56 -10.32 6.18
C VAL A 201 3.62 -9.28 5.58
N SER A 202 4.12 -8.47 4.66
CA SER A 202 3.35 -7.38 4.05
C SER A 202 3.04 -7.69 2.59
N ILE A 203 1.76 -7.59 2.23
CA ILE A 203 1.30 -7.78 0.85
C ILE A 203 1.40 -6.46 0.11
N VAL A 204 2.23 -6.41 -0.92
CA VAL A 204 2.44 -5.24 -1.78
C VAL A 204 2.11 -5.59 -3.24
N GLY A 205 1.89 -4.57 -4.07
CA GLY A 205 1.57 -4.78 -5.47
C GLY A 205 0.62 -3.74 -6.04
N TYR A 206 0.46 -3.79 -7.35
CA TYR A 206 -0.39 -2.87 -8.09
C TYR A 206 -1.86 -2.97 -7.64
N THR A 207 -2.62 -1.88 -7.76
CA THR A 207 -4.08 -1.91 -7.58
C THR A 207 -4.70 -2.94 -8.52
N ASN A 208 -5.80 -3.56 -8.08
CA ASN A 208 -6.46 -4.65 -8.82
C ASN A 208 -5.64 -5.93 -9.07
N ALA A 209 -4.39 -6.06 -8.58
CA ALA A 209 -3.63 -7.33 -8.63
C ALA A 209 -4.26 -8.46 -7.77
N GLY A 210 -5.29 -8.15 -6.98
CA GLY A 210 -5.99 -9.10 -6.12
C GLY A 210 -5.35 -9.28 -4.73
N LYS A 211 -4.63 -8.27 -4.22
CA LYS A 211 -4.04 -8.27 -2.87
C LYS A 211 -5.06 -8.59 -1.77
N SER A 212 -6.17 -7.86 -1.72
CA SER A 212 -7.20 -8.07 -0.69
C SER A 212 -7.95 -9.38 -0.89
N THR A 213 -8.13 -9.84 -2.12
CA THR A 213 -8.67 -11.18 -2.42
C THR A 213 -7.73 -12.27 -1.89
N LEU A 214 -6.42 -12.14 -2.11
CA LEU A 214 -5.42 -13.06 -1.58
C LEU A 214 -5.39 -13.02 -0.05
N PHE A 215 -5.43 -11.82 0.53
CA PHE A 215 -5.48 -11.64 1.98
C PHE A 215 -6.66 -12.39 2.59
N ASN A 216 -7.87 -12.19 2.04
CA ASN A 216 -9.08 -12.86 2.50
C ASN A 216 -8.99 -14.38 2.37
N ALA A 217 -8.53 -14.86 1.21
CA ALA A 217 -8.46 -16.28 0.93
C ALA A 217 -7.42 -17.00 1.81
N VAL A 218 -6.35 -16.31 2.19
CA VAL A 218 -5.33 -16.86 3.09
C VAL A 218 -5.75 -16.80 4.57
N THR A 219 -6.53 -15.78 4.95
CA THR A 219 -6.89 -15.51 6.36
C THR A 219 -8.31 -15.90 6.76
N ASP A 220 -9.08 -16.52 5.86
CA ASP A 220 -10.51 -16.81 6.00
C ASP A 220 -11.30 -15.59 6.54
N SER A 221 -11.04 -14.42 5.96
CA SER A 221 -11.62 -13.15 6.45
C SER A 221 -12.44 -12.41 5.40
N ASP A 222 -13.41 -11.63 5.88
CA ASP A 222 -14.32 -10.81 5.05
C ASP A 222 -13.82 -9.36 4.91
N VAL A 223 -12.56 -9.13 4.53
CA VAL A 223 -12.13 -7.76 4.15
C VAL A 223 -12.81 -7.40 2.84
N TYR A 224 -13.21 -6.14 2.68
CA TYR A 224 -13.82 -5.67 1.44
C TYR A 224 -12.84 -5.81 0.27
N ALA A 225 -13.14 -6.67 -0.69
CA ALA A 225 -12.45 -6.80 -1.97
C ALA A 225 -13.44 -6.46 -3.09
N ALA A 226 -13.03 -5.58 -4.01
CA ALA A 226 -13.81 -5.20 -5.17
C ALA A 226 -12.87 -4.83 -6.32
N ASP A 227 -13.36 -4.97 -7.56
CA ASP A 227 -12.68 -4.53 -8.79
C ASP A 227 -12.74 -3.01 -8.93
N GLN A 228 -12.15 -2.30 -7.95
CA GLN A 228 -12.07 -0.85 -7.85
C GLN A 228 -10.67 -0.47 -7.42
N LEU A 229 -10.13 0.61 -7.98
CA LEU A 229 -8.81 1.09 -7.60
C LEU A 229 -8.85 1.57 -6.15
N PHE A 230 -7.77 1.28 -5.42
CA PHE A 230 -7.64 1.57 -3.98
C PHE A 230 -8.76 0.99 -3.10
N ALA A 231 -9.24 -0.22 -3.42
CA ALA A 231 -10.21 -0.95 -2.58
C ALA A 231 -9.81 -1.02 -1.10
N THR A 232 -8.49 -1.06 -0.82
CA THR A 232 -7.92 -1.05 0.54
C THR A 232 -6.99 0.16 0.72
N LEU A 233 -7.27 0.96 1.75
CA LEU A 233 -6.46 2.11 2.16
C LEU A 233 -5.87 1.95 3.57
N ASP A 234 -6.68 1.47 4.51
CA ASP A 234 -6.27 1.25 5.89
C ASP A 234 -5.59 -0.12 6.01
N PRO A 235 -4.36 -0.22 6.55
CA PRO A 235 -3.66 -1.50 6.64
C PRO A 235 -4.42 -2.46 7.55
N THR A 236 -4.65 -3.68 7.06
CA THR A 236 -5.37 -4.72 7.83
C THR A 236 -4.39 -5.78 8.29
N LEU A 237 -4.28 -5.95 9.60
CA LEU A 237 -3.42 -6.96 10.21
C LEU A 237 -4.24 -8.18 10.63
N ARG A 238 -3.78 -9.38 10.26
CA ARG A 238 -4.34 -10.65 10.73
C ARG A 238 -3.24 -11.62 11.11
N ARG A 239 -3.52 -12.45 12.10
CA ARG A 239 -2.64 -13.55 12.48
C ARG A 239 -2.96 -14.74 11.58
N LEU A 240 -1.94 -15.34 11.00
CA LEU A 240 -2.01 -16.54 10.18
C LEU A 240 -1.11 -17.61 10.80
N GLU A 241 -1.60 -18.84 10.91
CA GLU A 241 -0.76 -19.97 11.33
C GLU A 241 -0.15 -20.62 10.08
N VAL A 242 1.18 -20.69 10.04
CA VAL A 242 1.95 -21.29 8.95
C VAL A 242 2.63 -22.56 9.45
N LYS A 243 2.44 -23.67 8.73
CA LYS A 243 3.04 -24.95 9.07
C LYS A 243 4.57 -24.81 9.12
N ASP A 244 5.21 -25.43 10.11
CA ASP A 244 6.66 -25.46 10.33
C ASP A 244 7.32 -24.11 10.73
N LEU A 245 6.57 -23.00 10.72
CA LEU A 245 7.03 -21.67 11.15
C LEU A 245 6.27 -21.15 12.40
N GLY A 246 5.01 -21.53 12.55
CA GLY A 246 4.13 -21.03 13.62
C GLY A 246 3.37 -19.77 13.21
N PRO A 247 3.00 -18.90 14.17
CA PRO A 247 2.17 -17.73 13.89
C PRO A 247 2.97 -16.64 13.18
N ILE A 248 2.39 -16.09 12.12
CA ILE A 248 2.85 -14.86 11.47
C ILE A 248 1.74 -13.80 11.47
N VAL A 249 2.13 -12.54 11.27
CA VAL A 249 1.18 -11.44 11.04
C VAL A 249 1.22 -11.06 9.57
N LEU A 250 0.08 -11.22 8.89
CA LEU A 250 -0.13 -10.76 7.52
C LEU A 250 -0.72 -9.35 7.54
N ALA A 251 -0.15 -8.46 6.74
CA ALA A 251 -0.60 -7.08 6.55
C ALA A 251 -1.04 -6.87 5.10
N ASP A 252 -2.30 -6.50 4.88
CA ASP A 252 -2.75 -5.97 3.58
C ASP A 252 -2.44 -4.47 3.53
N THR A 253 -1.86 -4.00 2.41
CA THR A 253 -1.45 -2.60 2.24
C THR A 253 -2.16 -1.93 1.08
N VAL A 254 -1.99 -0.61 0.99
CA VAL A 254 -2.52 0.18 -0.13
C VAL A 254 -1.93 -0.33 -1.44
N GLY A 255 -2.75 -0.42 -2.48
CA GLY A 255 -2.27 -0.74 -3.82
C GLY A 255 -1.57 0.44 -4.49
N PHE A 256 -0.58 0.13 -5.32
CA PHE A 256 0.13 1.12 -6.12
C PHE A 256 -0.55 1.37 -7.47
N ILE A 257 -0.32 2.55 -8.04
CA ILE A 257 -0.74 2.95 -9.39
C ILE A 257 0.45 3.57 -10.12
N ARG A 258 0.33 3.75 -11.44
CA ARG A 258 1.36 4.43 -12.25
C ARG A 258 1.50 5.90 -11.81
N HIS A 259 2.74 6.35 -11.79
CA HIS A 259 3.13 7.75 -11.53
C HIS A 259 2.45 8.35 -10.29
N LEU A 260 2.45 7.58 -9.19
CA LEU A 260 1.89 8.01 -7.92
C LEU A 260 2.60 9.30 -7.46
N PRO A 261 1.89 10.42 -7.24
CA PRO A 261 2.56 11.69 -6.95
C PRO A 261 3.41 11.60 -5.67
N HIS A 262 4.66 12.09 -5.68
CA HIS A 262 5.55 12.00 -4.50
C HIS A 262 4.92 12.55 -3.20
N LYS A 263 4.13 13.63 -3.28
CA LYS A 263 3.41 14.18 -2.12
C LYS A 263 2.41 13.20 -1.51
N LEU A 264 1.83 12.35 -2.37
CA LEU A 264 0.91 11.30 -1.97
C LEU A 264 1.69 10.19 -1.27
N VAL A 265 2.83 9.76 -1.83
CA VAL A 265 3.76 8.82 -1.16
C VAL A 265 4.15 9.35 0.23
N GLU A 266 4.51 10.62 0.36
CA GLU A 266 4.85 11.24 1.65
C GLU A 266 3.69 11.22 2.65
N ALA A 267 2.48 11.55 2.21
CA ALA A 267 1.29 11.59 3.08
C ALA A 267 0.85 10.18 3.54
N PHE A 268 1.07 9.17 2.70
CA PHE A 268 0.78 7.76 2.99
C PHE A 268 2.02 6.98 3.45
N ARG A 269 3.15 7.65 3.67
CA ARG A 269 4.37 7.01 4.16
C ARG A 269 4.14 6.28 5.47
N ALA A 270 3.34 6.84 6.37
CA ALA A 270 3.02 6.22 7.65
C ALA A 270 2.18 4.92 7.52
N THR A 271 1.38 4.76 6.47
CA THR A 271 0.68 3.50 6.16
C THR A 271 1.57 2.52 5.40
N LEU A 272 2.45 3.01 4.52
CA LEU A 272 3.44 2.22 3.79
C LEU A 272 4.64 1.78 4.68
N GLU A 273 4.86 2.45 5.81
CA GLU A 273 5.87 2.10 6.81
C GLU A 273 5.66 0.70 7.40
N GLU A 274 4.45 0.13 7.34
CA GLU A 274 4.26 -1.27 7.76
C GLU A 274 4.96 -2.23 6.77
N SER A 275 5.00 -1.91 5.47
CA SER A 275 5.74 -2.68 4.47
C SER A 275 7.26 -2.56 4.66
N SER A 276 7.79 -1.38 4.96
CA SER A 276 9.23 -1.19 5.12
C SER A 276 9.81 -1.85 6.38
N ASN A 277 8.96 -2.29 7.31
CA ASN A 277 9.37 -2.93 8.55
C ASN A 277 8.95 -4.41 8.60
N SER A 278 8.50 -5.01 7.49
CA SER A 278 8.16 -6.42 7.44
C SER A 278 9.39 -7.30 7.26
N ASP A 279 9.31 -8.53 7.75
CA ASP A 279 10.36 -9.54 7.56
C ASP A 279 10.33 -10.16 6.14
N LEU A 280 9.17 -10.08 5.46
CA LEU A 280 8.98 -10.54 4.09
C LEU A 280 7.92 -9.68 3.36
N LEU A 281 8.23 -9.30 2.12
CA LEU A 281 7.27 -8.72 1.18
C LEU A 281 6.67 -9.80 0.28
N LEU A 282 5.34 -9.87 0.20
CA LEU A 282 4.63 -10.63 -0.82
C LEU A 282 4.23 -9.69 -1.94
N HIS A 283 4.94 -9.73 -3.06
CA HIS A 283 4.62 -8.90 -4.21
C HIS A 283 3.59 -9.59 -5.08
N VAL A 284 2.32 -9.21 -4.93
CA VAL A 284 1.21 -9.74 -5.71
C VAL A 284 1.16 -9.07 -7.07
N ILE A 285 1.26 -9.89 -8.11
CA ILE A 285 1.33 -9.51 -9.51
C ILE A 285 0.15 -10.15 -10.24
N ASP A 286 -0.53 -9.40 -11.09
CA ASP A 286 -1.54 -9.96 -11.98
C ASP A 286 -0.87 -10.72 -13.13
N ALA A 287 -1.06 -12.04 -13.19
CA ALA A 287 -0.45 -12.89 -14.21
C ALA A 287 -1.10 -12.74 -15.60
N HIS A 288 -2.33 -12.26 -15.67
CA HIS A 288 -3.06 -12.05 -16.93
C HIS A 288 -2.74 -10.69 -17.57
N GLU A 289 -2.26 -9.74 -16.78
CA GLU A 289 -1.95 -8.39 -17.22
C GLU A 289 -0.81 -8.37 -18.26
N PRO A 290 -1.03 -7.82 -19.48
CA PRO A 290 0.01 -7.67 -20.50
C PRO A 290 1.18 -6.80 -20.05
N ASP A 291 0.89 -5.70 -19.35
CA ASP A 291 1.88 -4.70 -18.94
C ASP A 291 2.48 -4.99 -17.54
N ARG A 292 2.38 -6.24 -17.07
CA ARG A 292 2.85 -6.64 -15.72
C ARG A 292 4.30 -6.27 -15.44
N LEU A 293 5.18 -6.30 -16.44
CA LEU A 293 6.61 -5.98 -16.25
C LEU A 293 6.80 -4.51 -15.87
N GLU A 294 6.06 -3.62 -16.52
CA GLU A 294 6.06 -2.20 -16.18
C GLU A 294 5.44 -1.97 -14.80
N GLN A 295 4.35 -2.66 -14.48
CA GLN A 295 3.74 -2.56 -13.15
C GLN A 295 4.71 -3.01 -12.05
N ILE A 296 5.45 -4.11 -12.26
CA ILE A 296 6.48 -4.58 -11.34
C ILE A 296 7.54 -3.49 -11.12
N GLU A 297 8.05 -2.91 -12.20
CA GLU A 297 9.05 -1.83 -12.12
C GLU A 297 8.52 -0.63 -11.33
N GLN A 298 7.28 -0.19 -11.59
CA GLN A 298 6.65 0.90 -10.83
C GLN A 298 6.51 0.59 -9.34
N VAL A 299 6.13 -0.65 -8.99
CA VAL A 299 6.10 -1.07 -7.58
C VAL A 299 7.50 -1.02 -6.97
N MET A 300 8.53 -1.48 -7.68
CA MET A 300 9.91 -1.46 -7.19
C MET A 300 10.43 -0.03 -6.97
N VAL A 301 10.08 0.93 -7.84
CA VAL A 301 10.41 2.35 -7.64
C VAL A 301 9.83 2.87 -6.33
N VAL A 302 8.53 2.62 -6.08
CA VAL A 302 7.86 3.08 -4.85
C VAL A 302 8.43 2.37 -3.61
N LEU A 303 8.72 1.06 -3.70
CA LEU A 303 9.40 0.32 -2.63
C LEU A 303 10.77 0.91 -2.31
N GLY A 304 11.50 1.41 -3.31
CA GLY A 304 12.76 2.12 -3.10
C GLY A 304 12.60 3.46 -2.40
N GLU A 305 11.59 4.26 -2.75
CA GLU A 305 11.30 5.54 -2.09
C GLU A 305 10.97 5.38 -0.60
N ILE A 306 10.31 4.27 -0.22
CA ILE A 306 9.97 3.97 1.19
C ILE A 306 11.08 3.21 1.93
N GLY A 307 12.17 2.82 1.25
CA GLY A 307 13.29 2.09 1.84
C GLY A 307 13.01 0.61 2.12
N ALA A 308 12.11 -0.01 1.35
CA ALA A 308 11.73 -1.42 1.48
C ALA A 308 12.41 -2.35 0.44
N GLN A 309 13.26 -1.80 -0.43
CA GLN A 309 13.90 -2.50 -1.55
C GLN A 309 14.85 -3.65 -1.16
N ASP A 310 15.42 -3.59 0.04
CA ASP A 310 16.41 -4.56 0.53
C ASP A 310 15.76 -5.72 1.31
N LEU A 311 14.44 -5.66 1.51
CA LEU A 311 13.71 -6.71 2.21
C LEU A 311 13.59 -7.96 1.35
N PRO A 312 13.58 -9.17 1.96
CA PRO A 312 13.22 -10.39 1.25
C PRO A 312 11.87 -10.22 0.56
N MET A 313 11.78 -10.67 -0.68
CA MET A 313 10.57 -10.54 -1.49
C MET A 313 10.24 -11.86 -2.18
N LEU A 314 8.97 -12.26 -2.08
CA LEU A 314 8.40 -13.40 -2.80
C LEU A 314 7.37 -12.87 -3.80
N GLU A 315 7.59 -13.13 -5.09
CA GLU A 315 6.64 -12.76 -6.13
C GLU A 315 5.45 -13.73 -6.15
N VAL A 316 4.23 -13.21 -6.15
CA VAL A 316 3.00 -13.98 -6.14
C VAL A 316 2.20 -13.65 -7.40
N TYR A 317 2.31 -14.52 -8.41
CA TYR A 317 1.58 -14.41 -9.67
C TYR A 317 0.15 -14.89 -9.45
N ASN A 318 -0.75 -13.94 -9.27
CA ASN A 318 -2.16 -14.16 -8.99
C ASN A 318 -3.00 -14.18 -10.29
N LYS A 319 -4.28 -14.55 -10.17
CA LYS A 319 -5.25 -14.68 -11.28
C LYS A 319 -4.89 -15.78 -12.29
N LEU A 320 -4.30 -16.88 -11.81
CA LEU A 320 -4.10 -18.09 -12.62
C LEU A 320 -5.38 -18.60 -13.31
N ASP A 321 -6.56 -18.30 -12.76
CA ASP A 321 -7.85 -18.66 -13.36
C ASP A 321 -8.10 -18.07 -14.75
N LEU A 322 -7.36 -17.02 -15.12
CA LEU A 322 -7.42 -16.40 -16.43
C LEU A 322 -6.36 -16.93 -17.41
N LEU A 323 -5.51 -17.88 -16.98
CA LEU A 323 -4.47 -18.50 -17.81
C LEU A 323 -4.82 -19.95 -18.12
N GLU A 324 -4.87 -20.30 -19.41
CA GLU A 324 -5.13 -21.66 -19.85
C GLU A 324 -3.88 -22.55 -19.72
N GLY A 325 -4.04 -23.74 -19.15
CA GLY A 325 -2.99 -24.77 -19.10
C GLY A 325 -1.85 -24.52 -18.10
N VAL A 326 -2.01 -23.55 -17.18
CA VAL A 326 -1.02 -23.26 -16.14
C VAL A 326 -1.51 -23.74 -14.78
N GLU A 327 -0.76 -24.66 -14.17
CA GLU A 327 -1.05 -25.18 -12.83
C GLU A 327 -0.33 -24.37 -11.74
N PRO A 328 -0.89 -24.30 -10.51
CA PRO A 328 -0.22 -23.71 -9.36
C PRO A 328 1.13 -24.37 -9.09
N GLN A 329 2.18 -23.56 -8.92
CA GLN A 329 3.54 -24.05 -8.72
C GLN A 329 4.41 -23.03 -7.97
N ILE A 330 5.48 -23.52 -7.36
CA ILE A 330 6.56 -22.72 -6.78
C ILE A 330 7.73 -22.75 -7.77
N GLN A 331 8.10 -21.60 -8.32
CA GLN A 331 9.35 -21.44 -9.06
C GLN A 331 10.46 -21.06 -8.10
N ARG A 332 11.56 -21.80 -8.19
CA ARG A 332 12.73 -21.65 -7.33
C ARG A 332 13.90 -21.07 -8.14
N ASP A 333 14.77 -20.35 -7.46
CA ASP A 333 16.01 -19.84 -8.04
C ASP A 333 17.09 -20.95 -8.18
N ALA A 334 18.29 -20.56 -8.61
CA ALA A 334 19.41 -21.49 -8.79
C ALA A 334 19.87 -22.15 -7.48
N ASP A 335 19.63 -21.50 -6.33
CA ASP A 335 19.95 -21.99 -4.99
C ASP A 335 18.79 -22.81 -4.39
N GLY A 336 17.72 -23.03 -5.15
CA GLY A 336 16.54 -23.78 -4.73
C GLY A 336 15.59 -22.99 -3.82
N LYS A 337 15.80 -21.68 -3.61
CA LYS A 337 14.91 -20.85 -2.79
C LYS A 337 13.65 -20.44 -3.55
N PRO A 338 12.47 -20.41 -2.92
CA PRO A 338 11.26 -19.91 -3.56
C PRO A 338 11.43 -18.46 -4.02
N GLN A 339 11.26 -18.23 -5.31
CA GLN A 339 11.31 -16.89 -5.91
C GLN A 339 9.91 -16.43 -6.32
N ARG A 340 9.11 -17.34 -6.90
CA ARG A 340 7.77 -17.04 -7.39
C ARG A 340 6.77 -18.13 -7.02
N VAL A 341 5.54 -17.73 -6.72
CA VAL A 341 4.43 -18.65 -6.52
C VAL A 341 3.29 -18.26 -7.44
N TRP A 342 2.73 -19.24 -8.13
CA TRP A 342 1.59 -19.06 -9.01
C TRP A 342 0.31 -19.52 -8.31
N VAL A 343 -0.66 -18.61 -8.17
CA VAL A 343 -1.90 -18.82 -7.41
C VAL A 343 -3.12 -18.26 -8.13
N SER A 344 -4.30 -18.78 -7.79
CA SER A 344 -5.57 -18.06 -7.98
C SER A 344 -6.19 -17.81 -6.62
N ALA A 345 -6.09 -16.57 -6.15
CA ALA A 345 -6.70 -16.15 -4.89
C ALA A 345 -8.23 -16.31 -4.90
N ARG A 346 -8.86 -16.13 -6.08
CA ARG A 346 -10.31 -16.24 -6.26
C ARG A 346 -10.80 -17.68 -6.09
N ASP A 347 -10.11 -18.63 -6.72
CA ASP A 347 -10.49 -20.05 -6.68
C ASP A 347 -9.87 -20.80 -5.49
N GLY A 348 -8.99 -20.13 -4.72
CA GLY A 348 -8.22 -20.75 -3.63
C GLY A 348 -7.12 -21.71 -4.10
N ARG A 349 -6.79 -21.73 -5.39
CA ARG A 349 -5.79 -22.63 -5.96
C ARG A 349 -4.37 -22.14 -5.66
N GLY A 350 -3.52 -23.03 -5.13
CA GLY A 350 -2.11 -22.73 -4.84
C GLY A 350 -1.85 -22.01 -3.52
N LEU A 351 -2.86 -21.78 -2.67
CA LEU A 351 -2.66 -21.10 -1.38
C LEU A 351 -1.79 -21.91 -0.40
N ASP A 352 -1.87 -23.24 -0.44
CA ASP A 352 -0.99 -24.10 0.37
C ASP A 352 0.47 -23.99 -0.07
N LEU A 353 0.72 -23.89 -1.38
CA LEU A 353 2.06 -23.65 -1.94
C LEU A 353 2.59 -22.27 -1.54
N LEU A 354 1.73 -21.26 -1.48
CA LEU A 354 2.11 -19.94 -0.98
C LEU A 354 2.51 -20.00 0.50
N LYS A 355 1.72 -20.67 1.35
CA LYS A 355 2.05 -20.86 2.78
C LYS A 355 3.37 -21.62 2.93
N GLN A 356 3.60 -22.64 2.11
CA GLN A 356 4.86 -23.38 2.08
C GLN A 356 6.04 -22.47 1.68
N ALA A 357 5.92 -21.69 0.61
CA ALA A 357 6.97 -20.78 0.17
C ALA A 357 7.30 -19.72 1.23
N ILE A 358 6.28 -19.17 1.90
CA ILE A 358 6.48 -18.24 3.03
C ILE A 358 7.27 -18.91 4.16
N ALA A 359 6.90 -20.14 4.53
CA ALA A 359 7.59 -20.90 5.57
C ALA A 359 9.07 -21.14 5.23
N GLU A 360 9.38 -21.43 3.97
CA GLU A 360 10.74 -21.66 3.51
C GLU A 360 11.58 -20.38 3.43
N VAL A 361 10.99 -19.25 2.98
CA VAL A 361 11.71 -17.97 2.88
C VAL A 361 12.01 -17.41 4.27
N LEU A 362 11.03 -17.42 5.18
CA LEU A 362 11.21 -16.96 6.57
C LEU A 362 11.95 -17.99 7.43
N GLY A 363 11.86 -19.27 7.08
CA GLY A 363 12.54 -20.38 7.76
C GLY A 363 14.03 -20.50 7.47
N ASN A 364 14.66 -19.52 6.80
CA ASN A 364 16.11 -19.56 6.56
C ASN A 364 16.96 -19.45 7.85
N ASP A 365 16.35 -19.18 9.01
CA ASP A 365 16.98 -19.37 10.31
C ASP A 365 16.26 -20.52 11.06
N LEU A 366 16.13 -21.69 10.46
CA LEU A 366 15.66 -22.92 11.12
C LEU A 366 16.86 -23.60 11.78
N PHE A 367 16.74 -23.92 13.07
CA PHE A 367 17.61 -24.89 13.71
C PHE A 367 17.12 -26.29 13.32
N VAL A 368 17.96 -27.01 12.58
CA VAL A 368 17.78 -28.42 12.25
C VAL A 368 18.98 -29.17 12.81
N GLY A 369 18.74 -30.05 13.78
CA GLY A 369 19.81 -30.79 14.42
C GLY A 369 19.27 -31.86 15.35
N THR A 370 20.12 -32.85 15.63
CA THR A 370 19.83 -33.87 16.63
C THR A 370 20.40 -33.41 17.96
N LEU A 371 19.52 -33.13 18.91
CA LEU A 371 19.88 -32.75 20.27
C LEU A 371 20.02 -34.00 21.12
N ARG A 372 21.16 -34.12 21.80
CA ARG A 372 21.39 -35.09 22.87
C ARG A 372 21.00 -34.43 24.19
N LEU A 373 19.85 -34.82 24.73
CA LEU A 373 19.31 -34.29 25.99
C LEU A 373 19.43 -35.33 27.11
N THR A 374 20.14 -34.96 28.16
CA THR A 374 20.14 -35.67 29.45
C THR A 374 18.83 -35.45 30.20
N GLN A 375 18.60 -36.23 31.26
CA GLN A 375 17.37 -36.20 32.04
C GLN A 375 17.12 -34.85 32.74
N GLU A 376 18.15 -34.03 32.94
CA GLU A 376 18.04 -32.68 33.50
C GLU A 376 17.29 -31.71 32.57
N PHE A 377 17.29 -31.97 31.25
CA PHE A 377 16.57 -31.18 30.25
C PHE A 377 15.16 -31.70 29.94
N ALA A 378 14.58 -32.55 30.80
CA ALA A 378 13.24 -33.12 30.60
C ALA A 378 12.15 -32.05 30.36
N ARG A 379 12.29 -30.87 30.99
CA ARG A 379 11.38 -29.73 30.80
C ARG A 379 11.52 -29.11 29.40
N LEU A 380 12.75 -28.94 28.92
CA LEU A 380 13.04 -28.43 27.58
C LEU A 380 12.53 -29.40 26.50
N ARG A 381 12.76 -30.71 26.71
CA ARG A 381 12.19 -31.79 25.90
C ARG A 381 10.67 -31.68 25.77
N ALA A 382 9.96 -31.54 26.89
CA ALA A 382 8.51 -31.38 26.87
C ALA A 382 8.06 -30.12 26.11
N GLN A 383 8.83 -29.03 26.17
CA GLN A 383 8.54 -27.81 25.40
C GLN A 383 8.69 -28.03 23.89
N PHE A 384 9.73 -28.74 23.44
CA PHE A 384 9.88 -29.09 22.02
C PHE A 384 8.71 -29.97 21.52
N PHE A 385 8.25 -30.93 22.31
CA PHE A 385 7.07 -31.75 21.98
C PHE A 385 5.78 -30.92 21.92
N ASN A 386 5.55 -30.04 22.88
CA ASN A 386 4.35 -29.18 22.91
C ASN A 386 4.29 -28.22 21.70
N LEU A 387 5.44 -27.84 21.16
CA LEU A 387 5.54 -27.00 19.97
C LEU A 387 5.46 -27.80 18.65
N GLY A 388 5.43 -29.14 18.71
CA GLY A 388 5.46 -29.98 17.51
C GLY A 388 6.80 -29.91 16.75
N ALA A 389 7.87 -29.45 17.40
CA ALA A 389 9.18 -29.26 16.79
C ALA A 389 9.98 -30.58 16.63
N VAL A 390 9.57 -31.64 17.32
CA VAL A 390 10.24 -32.94 17.32
C VAL A 390 9.83 -33.74 16.08
N GLN A 391 10.80 -34.11 15.25
CA GLN A 391 10.63 -34.95 14.06
C GLN A 391 10.73 -36.44 14.41
N SER A 392 11.69 -36.80 15.27
CA SER A 392 11.86 -38.15 15.79
C SER A 392 12.57 -38.14 17.14
N GLU A 393 12.39 -39.22 17.90
CA GLU A 393 13.04 -39.44 19.20
C GLU A 393 13.64 -40.84 19.25
N GLU A 394 14.92 -40.91 19.58
CA GLU A 394 15.68 -42.14 19.83
C GLU A 394 16.37 -42.04 21.21
N HIS A 395 16.97 -43.13 21.68
CA HIS A 395 17.74 -43.15 22.92
C HIS A 395 19.12 -43.75 22.65
N ASP A 396 20.16 -43.14 23.20
CA ASP A 396 21.52 -43.67 23.09
C ASP A 396 21.79 -44.84 24.06
N GLU A 397 22.97 -45.46 23.94
CA GLU A 397 23.40 -46.58 24.80
C GLU A 397 23.52 -46.20 26.28
N GLU A 398 23.60 -44.90 26.59
CA GLU A 398 23.65 -44.36 27.95
C GLU A 398 22.26 -43.98 28.49
N GLY A 399 21.20 -44.17 27.69
CA GLY A 399 19.81 -43.88 28.03
C GLY A 399 19.40 -42.41 27.87
N GLN A 400 20.20 -41.59 27.19
CA GLN A 400 19.92 -40.18 26.91
C GLN A 400 19.04 -40.04 25.68
N SER A 401 18.16 -39.03 25.66
CA SER A 401 17.23 -38.83 24.55
C SER A 401 17.91 -38.11 23.40
N LEU A 402 17.86 -38.71 22.21
CA LEU A 402 18.28 -38.13 20.95
C LEU A 402 17.05 -37.59 20.23
N LEU A 403 16.88 -36.27 20.22
CA LEU A 403 15.73 -35.61 19.61
C LEU A 403 16.15 -34.94 18.32
N ALA A 404 15.67 -35.45 17.19
CA ALA A 404 15.75 -34.72 15.93
C ALA A 404 14.70 -33.60 15.97
N VAL A 405 15.16 -32.36 16.01
CA VAL A 405 14.28 -31.19 16.09
C VAL A 405 14.41 -30.31 14.85
N ARG A 406 13.28 -29.72 14.47
CA ARG A 406 13.19 -28.72 13.40
C ARG A 406 12.27 -27.61 13.87
N LEU A 407 12.84 -26.43 14.10
CA LEU A 407 12.11 -25.25 14.54
C LEU A 407 12.88 -23.97 14.22
N PRO A 408 12.23 -22.80 14.19
CA PRO A 408 12.92 -21.52 14.02
C PRO A 408 13.99 -21.35 15.11
N ARG A 409 15.19 -20.92 14.72
CA ARG A 409 16.34 -20.74 15.61
C ARG A 409 16.05 -19.71 16.70
N VAL A 410 15.20 -18.73 16.41
CA VAL A 410 14.72 -17.77 17.41
C VAL A 410 13.89 -18.47 18.50
N GLU A 411 12.96 -19.35 18.13
CA GLU A 411 12.20 -20.17 19.09
C GLU A 411 13.13 -21.10 19.87
N PHE A 412 14.07 -21.76 19.20
CA PHE A 412 15.09 -22.59 19.84
C PHE A 412 15.88 -21.80 20.90
N ASN A 413 16.42 -20.64 20.51
CA ASN A 413 17.18 -19.76 21.41
C ASN A 413 16.32 -19.34 22.61
N ARG A 414 15.03 -19.01 22.38
CA ARG A 414 14.11 -18.61 23.44
C ARG A 414 13.84 -19.72 24.45
N LEU A 415 13.65 -20.96 24.00
CA LEU A 415 13.41 -22.10 24.88
C LEU A 415 14.65 -22.42 25.72
N VAL A 416 15.82 -22.43 25.08
CA VAL A 416 17.11 -22.67 25.76
C VAL A 416 17.39 -21.56 26.80
N SER A 417 17.19 -20.29 26.44
CA SER A 417 17.37 -19.16 27.38
C SER A 417 16.36 -19.14 28.53
N ARG A 418 15.13 -19.66 28.34
CA ARG A 418 14.15 -19.80 29.44
C ARG A 418 14.56 -20.82 30.49
N GLU A 419 15.36 -21.80 30.11
CA GLU A 419 15.95 -22.78 31.04
C GLU A 419 17.27 -22.25 31.65
N GLY A 420 17.64 -21.00 31.38
CA GLY A 420 18.82 -20.33 31.95
C GLY A 420 20.13 -20.61 31.21
N LEU A 421 20.07 -21.18 30.01
CA LEU A 421 21.23 -21.61 29.22
C LEU A 421 21.55 -20.60 28.09
N GLN A 422 22.82 -20.49 27.72
CA GLN A 422 23.25 -19.70 26.57
C GLN A 422 23.06 -20.52 25.27
N PRO A 423 22.27 -20.04 24.28
CA PRO A 423 21.93 -20.84 23.10
C PRO A 423 23.12 -21.31 22.26
N LEU A 424 24.16 -20.47 22.12
CA LEU A 424 25.36 -20.83 21.35
C LEU A 424 26.15 -21.97 22.02
N GLU A 425 26.39 -21.87 23.33
CA GLU A 425 27.08 -22.90 24.11
C GLU A 425 26.28 -24.19 24.16
N PHE A 426 24.96 -24.09 24.27
CA PHE A 426 24.07 -25.25 24.28
C PHE A 426 24.13 -26.02 22.95
N ILE A 427 24.13 -25.30 21.82
CA ILE A 427 24.27 -25.93 20.49
C ILE A 427 25.61 -26.66 20.39
N GLU A 428 26.71 -26.05 20.81
CA GLU A 428 28.05 -26.67 20.73
C GLU A 428 28.16 -27.93 21.61
N GLN A 429 27.50 -27.95 22.76
CA GLN A 429 27.62 -29.04 23.73
C GLN A 429 26.63 -30.19 23.50
N HIS A 430 25.45 -29.90 22.94
CA HIS A 430 24.33 -30.84 22.91
C HIS A 430 23.84 -31.17 21.50
N THR A 431 24.39 -30.57 20.45
CA THR A 431 24.05 -30.93 19.06
C THR A 431 25.03 -31.98 18.56
N LEU A 432 24.52 -33.13 18.13
CA LEU A 432 25.29 -34.10 17.36
C LEU A 432 25.46 -33.56 15.94
N GLN A 433 26.71 -33.42 15.47
CA GLN A 433 27.03 -33.03 14.09
C GLN A 433 26.55 -34.06 13.07
#